data_AF-A0A923CU42-F1
#
_entry.id   AF-A0A923CU42-F1
#
_cell.length_a   1.000
_cell.length_b   1.000
_cell.length_c   1.000
_cell.angle_alpha   90.00
_cell.angle_beta   90.00
_cell.angle_gamma   90.00
#
_symmetry.space_group_name_H-M   'P 1'
#
loop_
_entity.id
_entity.type
_entity.pdbx_description
1 polymer ?
#
loop_
_entity_poly.entity_id
_entity_poly.type
_entity_poly.pdbx_seq_one_letter_code
_entity_poly.pdbx_strand_id
1 'polypeptide(L)'
;MAIIKSLLDTDFNKLTMAQAVLHTYPAVTVKYKFACQNKKISFLDEIKSEIDHLCSLRFTEDEISYLSSIPFLKKDFLEYLRLFQ
;
A
#
# COMPACT_ATOMS: atom_id res chain seq x y z
N MET A 1 7.43 -1.45 18.67
CA MET A 1 7.81 -0.52 17.58
C MET A 1 7.21 -1.10 16.33
N ALA A 2 6.45 -0.32 15.56
CA ALA A 2 5.81 -0.83 14.33
C ALA A 2 6.86 -1.32 13.32
N ILE A 3 6.51 -2.38 12.59
CA ILE A 3 7.38 -3.02 11.60
C ILE A 3 7.41 -2.15 10.34
N ILE A 4 6.24 -1.89 9.74
CA ILE A 4 6.10 -1.06 8.54
C ILE A 4 5.95 0.40 8.97
N LYS A 5 6.83 1.26 8.45
CA LYS A 5 6.90 2.68 8.86
C LYS A 5 6.41 3.66 7.79
N SER A 6 6.25 3.19 6.56
CA SER A 6 5.90 3.99 5.39
C SER A 6 5.11 3.16 4.41
N LEU A 7 4.19 3.80 3.66
CA LEU A 7 3.49 3.15 2.55
C LEU A 7 4.40 2.94 1.31
N LEU A 8 5.59 3.55 1.28
CA LEU A 8 6.64 3.22 0.31
C LEU A 8 7.43 1.96 0.67
N ASP A 9 7.26 1.39 1.86
CA ASP A 9 7.83 0.09 2.25
C ASP A 9 7.03 -1.05 1.59
N THR A 10 7.08 -1.09 0.26
CA THR A 10 6.34 -2.02 -0.60
C THR A 10 7.07 -2.24 -1.92
N ASP A 11 6.67 -3.27 -2.66
CA ASP A 11 7.21 -3.52 -3.98
C ASP A 11 6.72 -2.45 -4.98
N PHE A 12 7.63 -1.87 -5.76
CA PHE A 12 7.31 -0.81 -6.72
C PHE A 12 6.21 -1.21 -7.73
N ASN A 13 6.12 -2.50 -8.07
CA ASN A 13 5.08 -2.99 -8.98
C ASN A 13 3.66 -2.82 -8.42
N LYS A 14 3.48 -2.74 -7.09
CA LYS A 14 2.18 -2.49 -6.46
C LYS A 14 1.67 -1.09 -6.78
N LEU A 15 2.57 -0.09 -6.82
CA LEU A 15 2.23 1.28 -7.18
C LEU A 15 1.91 1.40 -8.67
N THR A 16 2.71 0.81 -9.55
CA THR A 16 2.45 0.86 -10.99
C THR A 16 1.18 0.10 -11.39
N MET A 17 0.91 -1.05 -10.74
CA MET A 17 -0.37 -1.76 -10.88
C MET A 17 -1.54 -0.94 -10.34
N ALA A 18 -1.40 -0.31 -9.17
CA ALA A 18 -2.46 0.52 -8.58
C ALA A 18 -2.84 1.68 -9.49
N GLN A 19 -1.87 2.35 -10.12
CA GLN A 19 -2.14 3.38 -11.13
C GLN A 19 -2.95 2.82 -12.31
N ALA A 20 -2.54 1.67 -12.86
CA ALA A 20 -3.24 1.05 -13.97
C ALA A 20 -4.68 0.65 -13.59
N VAL A 21 -4.89 0.14 -12.37
CA VAL A 21 -6.22 -0.19 -11.83
C VAL A 21 -7.06 1.08 -11.65
N LEU A 22 -6.51 2.15 -11.08
CA LEU A 22 -7.23 3.42 -10.90
C LEU A 22 -7.72 3.97 -12.25
N HIS A 23 -6.88 3.91 -13.29
CA HIS A 23 -7.23 4.47 -14.61
C HIS A 23 -8.14 3.56 -15.45
N THR A 24 -8.07 2.24 -15.26
CA THR A 24 -8.74 1.28 -16.17
C THR A 24 -9.92 0.56 -15.51
N TYR A 25 -9.82 0.25 -14.22
CA TYR A 25 -10.74 -0.63 -13.50
C TYR A 25 -11.13 -0.09 -12.10
N PRO A 26 -11.50 1.20 -11.94
CA PRO A 26 -11.67 1.82 -10.62
C PRO A 26 -12.81 1.21 -9.79
N ALA A 27 -13.80 0.59 -10.42
CA ALA A 27 -14.98 0.02 -9.74
C ALA A 27 -14.89 -1.51 -9.54
N VAL A 28 -13.78 -2.15 -9.95
CA VAL A 28 -13.65 -3.61 -9.85
C VAL A 28 -13.30 -4.02 -8.43
N THR A 29 -14.07 -4.95 -7.88
CA THR A 29 -13.79 -5.54 -6.56
C THR A 29 -13.02 -6.84 -6.70
N VAL A 30 -12.02 -7.05 -5.84
CA VAL A 30 -11.16 -8.25 -5.82
C VAL A 30 -11.10 -8.86 -4.42
N LYS A 31 -10.61 -10.11 -4.33
CA LYS A 31 -10.37 -10.80 -3.06
C LYS A 31 -8.98 -11.43 -3.04
N TYR A 32 -8.26 -11.25 -1.94
CA TYR A 32 -6.99 -11.93 -1.66
C TYR A 32 -7.15 -12.85 -0.46
N LYS A 33 -6.43 -13.98 -0.46
CA LYS A 33 -6.41 -14.93 0.66
C LYS A 33 -4.97 -15.19 1.06
N PHE A 34 -4.64 -14.94 2.32
CA PHE A 34 -3.38 -15.37 2.90
C PHE A 34 -3.37 -16.90 3.06
N ALA A 35 -2.26 -17.53 2.70
CA ALA A 35 -2.04 -18.97 2.88
C ALA A 35 -0.62 -19.20 3.40
N CYS A 36 -0.52 -19.87 4.55
CA CYS A 36 0.75 -20.29 5.15
C CYS A 36 0.74 -21.82 5.26
N GLN A 37 1.80 -22.47 4.77
CA GLN A 37 1.91 -23.94 4.79
C GLN A 37 2.30 -24.48 6.17
N ASN A 38 2.71 -23.62 7.09
CA ASN A 38 3.10 -24.01 8.45
C ASN A 38 1.88 -24.16 9.36
N LYS A 39 1.88 -25.22 10.17
CA LYS A 39 0.71 -25.66 10.95
C LYS A 39 0.31 -24.76 12.13
N LYS A 40 1.14 -23.79 12.54
CA LYS A 40 0.83 -22.92 13.69
C LYS A 40 1.28 -21.48 13.42
N ILE A 41 0.32 -20.56 13.48
CA ILE A 41 0.55 -19.12 13.56
C ILE A 41 0.36 -18.75 15.03
N SER A 42 1.44 -18.37 15.71
CA SER A 42 1.42 -18.04 17.14
C SER A 42 1.35 -16.53 17.42
N PHE A 43 1.29 -15.69 16.38
CA PHE A 43 1.45 -14.23 16.48
C PHE A 43 0.19 -13.47 16.01
N LEU A 44 -0.99 -14.02 16.31
CA LEU A 44 -2.24 -13.54 15.69
C LEU A 44 -2.61 -12.14 16.19
N ASP A 45 -2.38 -11.84 17.46
CA ASP A 45 -2.70 -10.55 18.05
C ASP A 45 -1.66 -9.48 17.66
N GLU A 46 -0.39 -9.87 17.51
CA GLU A 46 0.65 -9.01 16.97
C GLU A 46 0.39 -8.67 15.50
N ILE A 47 -0.01 -9.65 14.69
CA ILE A 47 -0.38 -9.42 13.29
C ILE A 47 -1.56 -8.45 13.20
N LYS A 48 -2.60 -8.62 14.03
CA LYS A 48 -3.74 -7.67 14.06
C LYS A 48 -3.28 -6.26 14.43
N SER A 49 -2.45 -6.12 15.47
CA SER A 49 -1.93 -4.82 15.89
C SER A 49 -1.12 -4.14 14.79
N GLU A 50 -0.32 -4.89 14.03
CA GLU A 50 0.44 -4.34 12.90
C GLU A 50 -0.47 -3.99 11.72
N ILE A 51 -1.51 -4.77 11.45
CA ILE A 51 -2.53 -4.44 10.44
C ILE A 51 -3.28 -3.15 10.82
N ASP A 52 -3.69 -3.00 12.07
CA ASP A 52 -4.35 -1.79 12.56
C ASP A 52 -3.41 -0.57 12.46
N HIS A 53 -2.12 -0.77 12.71
CA HIS A 53 -1.09 0.26 12.50
C HIS A 53 -0.97 0.69 11.03
N LEU A 54 -1.15 -0.21 10.05
CA LEU A 54 -1.15 0.18 8.62
C LEU A 54 -2.21 1.24 8.32
N CYS A 55 -3.38 1.18 8.96
CA CYS A 55 -4.42 2.19 8.81
C CYS A 55 -4.00 3.57 9.34
N SER A 56 -2.95 3.68 10.16
CA SER A 56 -2.44 4.97 10.64
C SER A 56 -1.52 5.66 9.62
N LEU A 57 -0.98 4.92 8.65
CA LEU A 57 0.03 5.42 7.72
C LEU A 57 -0.59 6.32 6.64
N ARG A 58 0.22 7.27 6.16
CA ARG A 58 -0.06 8.14 5.01
C ARG A 58 1.21 8.34 4.23
N PHE A 59 1.06 8.58 2.93
CA PHE A 59 2.17 9.13 2.15
C PHE A 59 2.49 10.54 2.64
N THR A 60 3.75 10.78 2.96
CA THR A 60 4.25 12.11 3.29
C THR A 60 4.51 12.93 2.02
N GLU A 61 4.59 14.26 2.14
CA GLU A 61 4.90 15.10 0.98
C GLU A 61 6.29 14.82 0.38
N ASP A 62 7.27 14.42 1.19
CA ASP A 62 8.59 14.03 0.70
C ASP A 62 8.53 12.75 -0.14
N GLU A 63 7.71 11.78 0.28
CA GLU A 63 7.48 10.54 -0.46
C GLU A 63 6.70 10.78 -1.76
N ILE A 64 5.71 11.67 -1.74
CA ILE A 64 5.00 12.09 -2.96
C ILE A 64 5.94 12.83 -3.92
N SER A 65 6.78 13.72 -3.40
CA SER A 65 7.82 14.41 -4.18
C SER A 65 8.77 13.42 -4.83
N TYR A 66 9.24 12.41 -4.08
CA TYR A 66 10.05 11.33 -4.61
C TYR A 66 9.33 10.59 -5.75
N LEU A 67 8.09 10.16 -5.54
CA LEU A 67 7.31 9.49 -6.59
C LEU A 67 7.06 10.37 -7.81
N SER A 68 6.93 11.69 -7.64
CA SER A 68 6.76 12.64 -8.74
C SER A 68 7.97 12.74 -9.68
N SER A 69 9.16 12.35 -9.19
CA SER A 69 10.37 12.29 -10.03
C SER A 69 10.35 11.12 -11.02
N ILE A 70 9.43 10.16 -10.86
CA ILE A 70 9.32 8.98 -11.71
C ILE A 70 8.45 9.31 -12.94
N PRO A 71 8.99 9.30 -14.18
CA PRO A 71 8.34 9.91 -15.35
C PRO A 71 6.97 9.34 -15.73
N PHE A 72 6.67 8.10 -15.35
CA PHE A 72 5.45 7.39 -15.74
C PHE A 72 4.42 7.28 -14.60
N LEU A 73 4.70 7.84 -13.42
CA LEU A 73 3.68 8.06 -12.40
C LEU A 73 2.96 9.38 -12.68
N LYS A 74 1.65 9.30 -12.93
CA LYS A 74 0.84 10.43 -13.34
C LYS A 74 0.42 11.25 -12.14
N LYS A 75 0.33 12.57 -12.33
CA LYS A 75 -0.02 13.53 -11.28
C LYS A 75 -1.33 13.17 -10.56
N ASP A 76 -2.37 12.78 -11.29
CA ASP A 76 -3.67 12.40 -10.71
C ASP A 76 -3.58 11.17 -9.80
N PHE A 77 -2.74 10.19 -10.15
CA PHE A 77 -2.44 9.07 -9.27
C PHE A 77 -1.69 9.52 -8.00
N LEU A 78 -0.76 10.47 -8.09
CA LEU A 78 -0.08 11.03 -6.91
C LEU A 78 -1.06 11.80 -6.00
N GLU A 79 -1.99 12.58 -6.57
CA GLU A 79 -3.05 13.23 -5.79
C GLU A 79 -3.96 12.19 -5.11
N TYR A 80 -4.24 11.07 -5.77
CA TYR A 80 -4.97 9.96 -5.17
C TYR A 80 -4.20 9.37 -3.97
N LEU A 81 -2.88 9.16 -4.10
CA LEU A 81 -2.05 8.62 -3.02
C LEU A 81 -2.03 9.55 -1.78
N ARG A 82 -2.11 10.87 -1.95
CA ARG A 82 -2.23 11.81 -0.81
C ARG A 82 -3.47 11.58 0.05
N LEU A 83 -4.54 11.08 -0.55
CA LEU A 83 -5.83 10.82 0.13
C LEU A 83 -5.96 9.39 0.63
N PHE A 84 -5.05 8.50 0.26
CA PHE A 84 -5.14 7.06 0.53
C PHE A 84 -4.84 6.72 2.00
N GLN A 85 -5.64 5.79 2.56
CA GLN A 85 -5.54 5.19 3.90
C GLN A 85 -5.95 3.73 3.85
#